data_AF-A0A7J6LPK9-F1
#
_entry.id   AF-A0A7J6LPK9-F1
#
_cell.length_a   1.000
_cell.length_b   1.000
_cell.length_c   1.000
_cell.angle_alpha   90.00
_cell.angle_beta   90.00
_cell.angle_gamma   90.00
#
_symmetry.space_group_name_H-M   'P 1'
#
loop_
_entity.id
_entity.type
_entity.pdbx_description
1 polymer ?
#
loop_
_entity_poly.entity_id
_entity_poly.type
_entity_poly.pdbx_seq_one_letter_code
_entity_poly.pdbx_strand_id
1 'polypeptide(L)'
;MVVLVTRERRLPYSRAVEDDVALDRSFFDKLVQPSTTDTDWDIYLVESIWPILSRGLAALALEELKAMRIEEKEVAVVGTIRADEDRDELEFTQLCAKLSENEEIRKILDEDFILTGMEPAEGEEVVDEVPPRGSHVELLCDLMEKAGFRKDPNRFSGDEIAPELAALGDQQTFACEGAKWTVGCMHQWSLLQRLLVCECEDGVVDAESLKLMMDRREFSVLKRKVSLTKDVHLRSTTDDDTLQESETMAQENTEIGSRDPAPAGAGGPRGRTSSGERKPSLKELSDRYNINIIRLAWLSEQFGTLLPDGHDDYPDNPQSLSKSAVRGLAEELCPEITDEEFEAKWEIIDADRSGSLEFDEFVEWMALDEFDIDDGEYQPTIGFL
;
A
#
# COMPACT_ATOMS: atom_id res chain seq x y z
N MET A 1 19.48 44.59 28.36
CA MET A 1 20.37 43.68 27.60
C MET A 1 19.81 42.27 27.73
N VAL A 2 18.85 41.91 26.88
CA VAL A 2 18.25 40.57 26.86
C VAL A 2 19.10 39.74 25.90
N VAL A 3 19.82 38.75 26.43
CA VAL A 3 20.62 37.83 25.62
C VAL A 3 19.67 36.78 25.05
N LEU A 4 19.27 36.94 23.80
CA LEU A 4 18.57 35.90 23.04
C LEU A 4 19.58 34.80 22.71
N VAL A 5 19.51 33.68 23.43
CA VAL A 5 20.23 32.45 23.08
C VAL A 5 19.39 31.73 22.03
N THR A 6 19.68 31.96 20.76
CA THR A 6 19.14 31.18 19.65
C THR A 6 19.88 29.84 19.60
N ARG A 7 19.20 28.77 19.97
CA ARG A 7 19.66 27.40 19.74
C ARG A 7 19.39 27.08 18.27
N GLU A 8 20.43 27.09 17.43
CA GLU A 8 20.33 26.73 16.01
C GLU A 8 19.92 25.26 15.85
N ARG A 9 18.62 25.00 15.78
CA ARG A 9 18.09 23.90 14.97
C ARG A 9 17.77 24.49 13.60
N ARG A 10 18.53 24.12 12.57
CA ARG A 10 18.20 24.45 11.18
C ARG A 10 16.93 23.66 10.81
N LEU A 11 15.77 24.26 11.01
CA LEU A 11 14.53 23.80 10.40
C LEU A 11 14.54 24.23 8.92
N PRO A 12 14.09 23.39 7.98
CA PRO A 12 14.08 23.71 6.54
C PRO A 12 13.07 24.80 6.12
N TYR A 13 12.34 25.41 7.05
CA TYR A 13 11.24 26.36 6.79
C TYR A 13 11.65 27.85 6.77
N SER A 14 12.77 28.18 6.13
CA SER A 14 13.28 29.57 6.11
C SER A 14 12.60 30.51 5.09
N ARG A 15 11.78 30.01 4.14
CA ARG A 15 11.27 30.85 3.04
C ARG A 15 9.85 31.39 3.20
N ALA A 16 8.96 30.70 3.92
CA ALA A 16 7.56 31.11 3.99
C ALA A 16 7.31 32.38 4.85
N VAL A 17 8.29 32.80 5.66
CA VAL A 17 8.19 34.03 6.47
C VAL A 17 8.70 35.26 5.71
N GLU A 18 9.38 35.09 4.57
CA GLU A 18 9.93 36.23 3.80
C GLU A 18 8.85 37.02 3.05
N ASP A 19 7.73 36.39 2.65
CA ASP A 19 6.71 37.06 1.83
C ASP A 19 5.64 37.82 2.65
N ASP A 20 5.35 37.40 3.88
CA ASP A 20 4.31 38.05 4.72
C ASP A 20 4.87 39.08 5.72
N VAL A 21 6.20 39.18 5.82
CA VAL A 21 6.89 40.16 6.65
C VAL A 21 7.97 40.88 5.84
N ALA A 22 7.57 41.44 4.69
CA ALA A 22 8.30 42.55 4.09
C ALA A 22 8.16 43.79 5.00
N LEU A 23 8.80 43.74 6.16
CA LEU A 23 9.07 44.92 6.98
C LEU A 23 9.99 45.81 6.15
N ASP A 24 9.38 46.73 5.41
CA ASP A 24 10.04 47.71 4.58
C ASP A 24 11.22 48.32 5.32
N ARG A 25 12.42 48.20 4.75
CA ARG A 25 13.66 48.76 5.31
C ARG A 25 13.52 50.27 5.59
N SER A 26 12.66 50.95 4.81
CA SER A 26 12.32 52.36 5.00
C SER A 26 11.57 52.65 6.32
N PHE A 27 10.91 51.65 6.90
CA PHE A 27 10.28 51.73 8.22
C PHE A 27 11.34 51.86 9.32
N PHE A 28 12.41 51.06 9.25
CA PHE A 28 13.53 51.13 10.20
C PHE A 28 14.38 52.39 10.03
N ASP A 29 14.56 52.87 8.80
CA ASP A 29 15.29 54.12 8.55
C ASP A 29 14.55 55.37 9.07
N LYS A 30 13.21 55.33 9.15
CA LYS A 30 12.40 56.40 9.78
C LYS A 30 12.43 56.35 11.31
N LEU A 31 12.77 55.21 11.89
CA LEU A 31 12.83 54.98 13.32
C LEU A 31 14.06 55.63 13.98
N VAL A 32 15.17 55.77 13.25
CA VAL A 32 16.42 56.32 13.78
C VAL A 32 16.50 57.83 13.51
N GLN A 33 15.57 58.62 14.06
CA GLN A 33 15.75 60.09 14.12
C GLN A 33 16.34 60.51 15.48
N PRO A 34 17.39 61.36 15.54
CA PRO A 34 18.23 61.48 16.74
C PRO A 34 17.67 62.36 17.87
N SER A 35 16.38 62.72 17.87
CA SER A 35 15.83 63.74 18.78
C SER A 35 14.76 63.26 19.75
N THR A 36 14.44 61.97 19.78
CA THR A 36 13.50 61.40 20.76
C THR A 36 14.21 61.19 22.10
N THR A 37 13.62 61.71 23.17
CA THR A 37 14.09 61.46 24.54
C THR A 37 13.91 59.97 24.87
N ASP A 38 14.70 59.44 25.80
CA ASP A 38 14.73 58.01 26.18
C ASP A 38 13.32 57.45 26.51
N THR A 39 12.41 58.29 26.99
CA THR A 39 11.01 57.96 27.30
C THR A 39 10.11 57.68 26.08
N ASP A 40 10.42 58.22 24.90
CA ASP A 40 9.58 58.04 23.71
C ASP A 40 9.80 56.65 23.07
N TRP A 41 10.97 56.05 23.29
CA TRP A 41 11.28 54.70 22.81
C TRP A 41 10.52 53.61 23.57
N ASP A 42 10.32 53.77 24.87
CA ASP A 42 9.53 52.83 25.67
C ASP A 42 8.08 52.80 25.21
N ILE A 43 7.47 53.98 24.96
CA ILE A 43 6.10 54.08 24.45
C ILE A 43 6.01 53.43 23.07
N TYR A 44 6.96 53.71 22.18
CA TYR A 44 6.94 53.17 20.83
C TYR A 44 7.14 51.64 20.79
N LEU A 45 8.07 51.10 21.57
CA LEU A 45 8.31 49.66 21.67
C LEU A 45 7.08 48.93 22.20
N VAL A 46 6.43 49.48 23.23
CA VAL A 46 5.26 48.88 23.87
C VAL A 46 3.99 49.02 23.02
N GLU A 47 3.75 50.17 22.39
CA GLU A 47 2.49 50.42 21.69
C GLU A 47 2.51 49.99 20.22
N SER A 48 3.66 50.08 19.55
CA SER A 48 3.76 49.82 18.09
C SER A 48 4.40 48.48 17.76
N ILE A 49 5.55 48.16 18.37
CA ILE A 49 6.31 46.95 18.02
C ILE A 49 5.79 45.72 18.77
N TRP A 50 5.50 45.85 20.07
CA TRP A 50 5.07 44.73 20.91
C TRP A 50 3.81 44.00 20.39
N PRO A 51 2.75 44.66 19.89
CA PRO A 51 1.59 43.96 19.33
C PRO A 51 1.90 43.16 18.05
N ILE A 52 2.92 43.54 17.29
CA ILE A 52 3.36 42.81 16.09
C ILE A 52 4.18 41.59 16.52
N LEU A 53 5.18 41.80 17.39
CA LEU A 53 6.01 40.71 17.91
C LEU A 53 5.19 39.66 18.68
N SER A 54 4.26 40.10 19.54
CA SER A 54 3.38 39.19 20.28
C SER A 54 2.47 38.37 19.35
N ARG A 55 1.95 38.96 18.26
CA ARG A 55 1.18 38.21 17.24
C ARG A 55 2.05 37.20 16.52
N GLY A 56 3.26 37.57 16.12
CA GLY A 56 4.21 36.66 15.47
C GLY A 56 4.60 35.49 16.38
N LEU A 57 4.92 35.77 17.65
CA LEU A 57 5.22 34.73 18.65
C LEU A 57 4.02 33.82 18.91
N ALA A 58 2.79 34.36 18.95
CA ALA A 58 1.58 33.56 19.12
C ALA A 58 1.30 32.66 17.90
N ALA A 59 1.56 33.15 16.68
CA ALA A 59 1.43 32.37 15.46
C ALA A 59 2.45 31.21 15.42
N LEU A 60 3.71 31.49 15.73
CA LEU A 60 4.76 30.46 15.83
C LEU A 60 4.43 29.40 16.88
N ALA A 61 3.95 29.81 18.07
CA ALA A 61 3.53 28.87 19.11
C ALA A 61 2.33 28.01 18.67
N LEU A 62 1.41 28.56 17.88
CA LEU A 62 0.28 27.80 17.34
C LEU A 62 0.72 26.79 16.27
N GLU A 63 1.67 27.15 15.41
CA GLU A 63 2.25 26.24 14.42
C GLU A 63 3.03 25.10 15.08
N GLU A 64 3.86 25.41 16.08
CA GLU A 64 4.56 24.39 16.86
C GLU A 64 3.59 23.42 17.52
N LEU A 65 2.49 23.93 18.10
CA LEU A 65 1.44 23.10 18.69
C LEU A 65 0.71 22.24 17.65
N LYS A 66 0.50 22.74 16.42
CA LYS A 66 -0.07 21.95 15.32
C LYS A 66 0.89 20.84 14.89
N ALA A 67 2.18 21.13 14.74
CA ALA A 67 3.20 20.15 14.39
C ALA A 67 3.28 19.04 15.44
N MET A 68 3.32 19.40 16.72
CA MET A 68 3.30 18.42 17.83
C MET A 68 2.06 17.52 17.80
N ARG A 69 0.89 18.05 17.46
CA ARG A 69 -0.34 17.25 17.33
C ARG A 69 -0.33 16.32 16.12
N ILE A 70 0.37 16.69 15.04
CA ILE A 70 0.53 15.81 13.87
C ILE A 70 1.46 14.66 14.25
N GLU A 71 2.62 14.97 14.84
CA GLU A 71 3.58 13.97 15.32
C GLU A 71 2.94 13.00 16.33
N GLU A 72 2.16 13.51 17.29
CA GLU A 72 1.42 12.67 18.25
C GLU A 72 0.44 11.72 17.57
N LYS A 73 -0.27 12.18 16.54
CA LYS A 73 -1.19 11.34 15.76
C LYS A 73 -0.44 10.29 14.94
N GLU A 74 0.68 10.65 14.31
CA GLU A 74 1.49 9.71 13.53
C GLU A 74 2.08 8.62 14.43
N VAL A 75 2.62 8.99 15.59
CA VAL A 75 3.11 8.03 16.59
C VAL A 75 1.97 7.13 17.07
N ALA A 76 0.77 7.67 17.29
CA ALA A 76 -0.40 6.88 17.65
C ALA A 76 -0.80 5.88 16.56
N VAL A 77 -0.82 6.31 15.29
CA VAL A 77 -1.15 5.44 14.14
C VAL A 77 -0.11 4.32 13.97
N VAL A 78 1.19 4.64 14.03
CA VAL A 78 2.25 3.62 13.96
C VAL A 78 2.16 2.65 15.14
N GLY A 79 1.83 3.16 16.34
CA GLY A 79 1.57 2.34 17.52
C GLY A 79 0.42 1.36 17.32
N THR A 80 -0.69 1.80 16.71
CA THR A 80 -1.83 0.91 16.41
C THR A 80 -1.49 -0.15 15.37
N ILE A 81 -0.77 0.22 14.30
CA ILE A 81 -0.37 -0.72 13.24
C ILE A 81 0.51 -1.83 13.83
N ARG A 82 1.53 -1.47 14.63
CA ARG A 82 2.40 -2.47 15.28
C ARG A 82 1.65 -3.37 16.25
N ALA A 83 0.72 -2.82 17.02
CA ALA A 83 -0.09 -3.63 17.94
C ALA A 83 -1.00 -4.63 17.22
N ASP A 84 -1.51 -4.25 16.04
CA ASP A 84 -2.30 -5.15 15.19
C ASP A 84 -1.42 -6.22 14.54
N GLU A 85 -0.20 -5.89 14.08
CA GLU A 85 0.79 -6.85 13.58
C GLU A 85 1.20 -7.87 14.66
N ASP A 86 1.52 -7.41 15.87
CA ASP A 86 1.86 -8.27 17.00
C ASP A 86 0.70 -9.22 17.37
N ARG A 87 -0.55 -8.73 17.29
CA ARG A 87 -1.75 -9.55 17.54
C ARG A 87 -1.90 -10.61 16.45
N ASP A 88 -1.78 -10.23 15.18
CA ASP A 88 -1.89 -11.14 14.05
C ASP A 88 -0.80 -12.23 14.11
N GLU A 89 0.42 -11.86 14.49
CA GLU A 89 1.54 -12.80 14.69
C GLU A 89 1.26 -13.80 15.82
N LEU A 90 0.73 -13.32 16.94
CA LEU A 90 0.35 -14.19 18.06
C LEU A 90 -0.75 -15.18 17.65
N GLU A 91 -1.77 -14.70 16.93
CA GLU A 91 -2.86 -15.53 16.44
C GLU A 91 -2.37 -16.59 15.42
N PHE A 92 -1.47 -16.21 14.51
CA PHE A 92 -0.82 -17.15 13.60
C PHE A 92 -0.01 -18.21 14.35
N THR A 93 0.80 -17.82 15.33
CA THR A 93 1.60 -18.75 16.15
C THR A 93 0.70 -19.75 16.89
N GLN A 94 -0.42 -19.29 17.43
CA GLN A 94 -1.41 -20.17 18.08
C GLN A 94 -2.08 -21.11 17.09
N LEU A 95 -2.36 -20.66 15.87
CA LEU A 95 -2.95 -21.49 14.83
C LEU A 95 -1.97 -22.58 14.37
N CYS A 96 -0.69 -22.25 14.14
CA CYS A 96 0.35 -23.23 13.82
C CYS A 96 0.51 -24.27 14.94
N ALA A 97 0.45 -23.86 16.21
CA ALA A 97 0.49 -24.80 17.33
C ALA A 97 -0.69 -25.79 17.29
N LYS A 98 -1.92 -25.31 17.01
CA LYS A 98 -3.10 -26.18 16.86
C LYS A 98 -2.99 -27.13 15.67
N LEU A 99 -2.44 -26.65 14.55
CA LEU A 99 -2.15 -27.50 13.38
C LEU A 99 -1.17 -28.61 13.74
N SER A 100 -0.07 -28.29 14.42
CA SER A 100 0.92 -29.30 14.86
C SER A 100 0.39 -30.30 15.90
N GLU A 101 -0.63 -29.93 16.67
CA GLU A 101 -1.30 -30.82 17.64
C GLU A 101 -2.35 -31.73 17.00
N ASN A 102 -2.83 -31.41 15.79
CA ASN A 102 -3.87 -32.18 15.12
C ASN A 102 -3.29 -33.48 14.50
N GLU A 103 -3.95 -34.62 14.78
CA GLU A 103 -3.47 -35.94 14.36
C GLU A 103 -3.43 -36.11 12.84
N GLU A 104 -4.43 -35.65 12.10
CA GLU A 104 -4.47 -35.76 10.64
C GLU A 104 -3.43 -34.84 9.99
N ILE A 105 -3.23 -33.63 10.53
CA ILE A 105 -2.17 -32.74 10.06
C ILE A 105 -0.78 -33.35 10.29
N ARG A 106 -0.58 -34.02 11.44
CA ARG A 106 0.67 -34.75 11.68
C ARG A 106 0.89 -35.87 10.68
N LYS A 107 -0.14 -36.61 10.25
CA LYS A 107 0.02 -37.61 9.18
C LYS A 107 0.52 -36.98 7.89
N ILE A 108 0.00 -35.80 7.52
CA ILE A 108 0.51 -35.06 6.36
C ILE A 108 1.98 -34.69 6.57
N LEU A 109 2.33 -34.10 7.73
CA LEU A 109 3.67 -33.56 7.97
C LEU A 109 4.77 -34.61 8.19
N ASP A 110 4.43 -35.70 8.89
CA ASP A 110 5.35 -36.72 9.40
C ASP A 110 5.28 -38.05 8.62
N GLU A 111 4.12 -38.40 8.06
CA GLU A 111 3.86 -39.69 7.41
C GLU A 111 3.63 -39.56 5.90
N ASP A 112 3.78 -38.36 5.33
CA ASP A 112 3.65 -38.05 3.89
C ASP A 112 2.24 -38.31 3.31
N PHE A 113 1.22 -38.22 4.17
CA PHE A 113 -0.17 -38.27 3.71
C PHE A 113 -0.54 -36.99 2.96
N ILE A 114 -1.55 -37.06 2.11
CA ILE A 114 -2.09 -35.91 1.38
C ILE A 114 -3.57 -35.67 1.68
N LEU A 115 -4.07 -34.48 1.34
CA LEU A 115 -5.50 -34.14 1.36
C LEU A 115 -5.93 -33.70 -0.04
N THR A 116 -6.69 -34.52 -0.76
CA THR A 116 -7.13 -34.21 -2.14
C THR A 116 -8.56 -33.67 -2.23
N GLY A 117 -9.36 -33.82 -1.18
CA GLY A 117 -10.78 -33.46 -1.18
C GLY A 117 -11.71 -34.55 -1.71
N MET A 118 -11.18 -35.67 -2.20
CA MET A 118 -11.99 -36.80 -2.65
C MET A 118 -12.29 -37.76 -1.49
N GLU A 119 -13.52 -38.27 -1.44
CA GLU A 119 -13.83 -39.36 -0.53
C GLU A 119 -13.50 -40.69 -1.20
N PRO A 120 -12.86 -41.62 -0.47
CA PRO A 120 -12.74 -43.01 -0.91
C PRO A 120 -14.07 -43.54 -1.42
N ALA A 121 -14.08 -44.28 -2.52
CA ALA A 121 -15.23 -45.13 -2.82
C ALA A 121 -15.42 -46.16 -1.69
N GLU A 122 -16.67 -46.52 -1.38
CA GLU A 122 -16.95 -47.47 -0.31
C GLU A 122 -16.24 -48.82 -0.56
N GLY A 123 -15.31 -49.17 0.33
CA GLY A 123 -14.49 -50.38 0.23
C GLY A 123 -13.14 -50.22 -0.48
N GLU A 124 -12.80 -49.02 -0.95
CA GLU A 124 -11.46 -48.70 -1.43
C GLU A 124 -10.57 -48.32 -0.26
N GLU A 125 -9.44 -49.03 -0.13
CA GLU A 125 -8.40 -48.69 0.85
C GLU A 125 -7.57 -47.56 0.26
N VAL A 126 -7.80 -46.33 0.72
CA VAL A 126 -6.98 -45.19 0.31
C VAL A 126 -5.71 -45.24 1.12
N VAL A 127 -4.63 -45.52 0.43
CA VAL A 127 -3.28 -45.53 0.98
C VAL A 127 -2.80 -44.09 0.94
N ASP A 128 -2.42 -43.55 2.11
CA ASP A 128 -1.76 -42.26 2.28
C ASP A 128 -2.63 -41.00 2.04
N GLU A 129 -3.95 -41.05 2.27
CA GLU A 129 -4.81 -39.85 2.24
C GLU A 129 -5.52 -39.61 3.57
N VAL A 130 -5.53 -38.36 4.04
CA VAL A 130 -6.36 -37.96 5.19
C VAL A 130 -7.80 -37.67 4.75
N PRO A 131 -8.81 -37.90 5.63
CA PRO A 131 -10.20 -37.66 5.27
C PRO A 131 -10.43 -36.21 4.80
N PRO A 132 -11.29 -35.96 3.79
CA PRO A 132 -11.56 -34.61 3.30
C PRO A 132 -12.53 -33.82 4.19
N ARG A 133 -12.75 -34.28 5.43
CA ARG A 133 -13.63 -33.65 6.42
C ARG A 133 -13.05 -33.79 7.81
N GLY A 134 -13.20 -32.77 8.63
CA GLY A 134 -12.80 -32.81 10.04
C GLY A 134 -12.31 -31.48 10.57
N SER A 135 -11.75 -31.51 11.78
CA SER A 135 -11.17 -30.33 12.42
C SER A 135 -9.88 -29.85 11.75
N HIS A 136 -9.12 -30.73 11.09
CA HIS A 136 -7.93 -30.35 10.33
C HIS A 136 -8.29 -29.47 9.13
N VAL A 137 -9.38 -29.78 8.43
CA VAL A 137 -9.92 -28.96 7.33
C VAL A 137 -10.30 -27.57 7.83
N GLU A 138 -10.92 -27.47 9.00
CA GLU A 138 -11.26 -26.18 9.61
C GLU A 138 -10.01 -25.35 9.92
N LEU A 139 -8.97 -25.97 10.51
CA LEU A 139 -7.70 -25.30 10.79
C LEU A 139 -6.98 -24.83 9.51
N LEU A 140 -7.01 -25.63 8.43
CA LEU A 140 -6.44 -25.24 7.14
C LEU A 140 -7.22 -24.08 6.50
N CYS A 141 -8.55 -24.07 6.63
CA CYS A 141 -9.37 -22.95 6.20
C CYS A 141 -9.07 -21.67 7.00
N ASP A 142 -8.91 -21.78 8.31
CA ASP A 142 -8.54 -20.66 9.17
C ASP A 142 -7.15 -20.12 8.80
N LEU A 143 -6.22 -20.99 8.42
CA LEU A 143 -4.88 -20.61 7.94
C LEU A 143 -4.96 -19.80 6.64
N MET A 144 -5.76 -20.26 5.67
CA MET A 144 -6.01 -19.53 4.43
C MET A 144 -6.70 -18.19 4.71
N GLU A 145 -7.71 -18.14 5.59
CA GLU A 145 -8.35 -16.89 5.98
C GLU A 145 -7.36 -15.90 6.60
N LYS A 146 -6.44 -16.39 7.43
CA LYS A 146 -5.37 -15.55 8.02
C LYS A 146 -4.37 -15.05 6.99
N ALA A 147 -4.10 -15.83 5.94
CA ALA A 147 -3.33 -15.36 4.78
C ALA A 147 -4.11 -14.33 3.93
N GLY A 148 -5.39 -14.13 4.22
CA GLY A 148 -6.26 -13.17 3.54
C GLY A 148 -7.18 -13.81 2.52
N PHE A 149 -7.26 -15.12 2.37
CA PHE A 149 -8.24 -15.72 1.45
C PHE A 149 -9.69 -15.52 1.96
N ARG A 150 -10.66 -15.59 1.05
CA ARG A 150 -12.08 -15.43 1.41
C ARG A 150 -12.57 -16.70 2.10
N LYS A 151 -13.33 -16.54 3.18
CA LYS A 151 -14.06 -17.65 3.81
C LYS A 151 -14.97 -18.34 2.80
N ASP A 152 -14.74 -19.62 2.54
CA ASP A 152 -15.63 -20.43 1.71
C ASP A 152 -16.97 -20.63 2.46
N PRO A 153 -18.11 -20.14 1.94
CA PRO A 153 -19.41 -20.30 2.57
C PRO A 153 -19.89 -21.76 2.60
N ASN A 154 -19.40 -22.60 1.70
CA ASN A 154 -19.85 -23.97 1.51
C ASN A 154 -19.07 -24.99 2.34
N ARG A 155 -18.02 -24.57 3.06
CA ARG A 155 -17.21 -25.52 3.85
C ARG A 155 -17.97 -26.22 4.97
N PHE A 156 -19.12 -25.70 5.39
CA PHE A 156 -20.00 -26.31 6.40
C PHE A 156 -21.32 -26.82 5.82
N SER A 157 -21.59 -26.61 4.53
CA SER A 157 -22.84 -27.07 3.94
C SER A 157 -22.76 -28.57 3.69
N GLY A 158 -23.55 -29.35 4.44
CA GLY A 158 -23.84 -30.75 4.11
C GLY A 158 -24.73 -30.92 2.87
N ASP A 159 -25.10 -29.82 2.21
CA ASP A 159 -26.19 -29.73 1.23
C ASP A 159 -25.77 -29.81 -0.24
N GLU A 160 -24.49 -30.08 -0.56
CA GLU A 160 -24.13 -30.57 -1.90
C GLU A 160 -24.53 -32.05 -2.08
N ILE A 161 -25.78 -32.38 -1.78
CA ILE A 161 -26.41 -33.56 -2.35
C ILE A 161 -26.89 -33.10 -3.72
N ALA A 162 -26.24 -33.59 -4.78
CA ALA A 162 -26.68 -33.36 -6.16
C ALA A 162 -28.22 -33.54 -6.23
N PRO A 163 -28.97 -32.61 -6.85
CA PRO A 163 -30.43 -32.65 -6.85
C PRO A 163 -31.02 -33.96 -7.41
N GLU A 164 -30.24 -34.74 -8.16
CA GLU A 164 -30.60 -36.09 -8.62
C GLU A 164 -30.67 -37.15 -7.50
N LEU A 165 -29.87 -37.04 -6.44
CA LEU A 165 -29.86 -37.98 -5.31
C LEU A 165 -30.93 -37.65 -4.26
N ALA A 166 -31.38 -36.39 -4.19
CA ALA A 166 -32.50 -35.98 -3.33
C ALA A 166 -33.84 -36.65 -3.71
N ALA A 167 -33.95 -37.21 -4.92
CA ALA A 167 -35.16 -37.90 -5.39
C ALA A 167 -35.28 -39.35 -4.89
N LEU A 168 -34.21 -39.95 -4.37
CA LEU A 168 -34.20 -41.30 -3.79
C LEU A 168 -34.42 -41.18 -2.28
N GLY A 169 -35.69 -41.18 -1.87
CA GLY A 169 -36.17 -40.78 -0.54
C GLY A 169 -35.79 -41.61 0.69
N ASP A 170 -34.52 -42.01 0.85
CA ASP A 170 -33.95 -42.51 2.10
C ASP A 170 -32.82 -41.58 2.56
N GLN A 171 -33.19 -40.40 3.04
CA GLN A 171 -32.25 -39.46 3.65
C GLN A 171 -32.01 -39.82 5.12
N GLN A 172 -31.06 -40.73 5.35
CA GLN A 172 -30.34 -40.74 6.62
C GLN A 172 -29.25 -39.68 6.51
N THR A 173 -29.59 -38.43 6.82
CA THR A 173 -28.61 -37.34 6.91
C THR A 173 -27.68 -37.64 8.07
N PHE A 174 -26.55 -38.27 7.77
CA PHE A 174 -25.42 -38.28 8.68
C PHE A 174 -24.94 -36.83 8.78
N ALA A 175 -25.35 -36.15 9.86
CA ALA A 175 -24.77 -34.88 10.24
C ALA A 175 -23.27 -35.11 10.46
N CYS A 176 -22.47 -34.89 9.41
CA CYS A 176 -21.03 -34.88 9.54
C CYS A 176 -20.68 -33.61 10.31
N GLU A 177 -20.32 -33.78 11.58
CA GLU A 177 -19.83 -32.71 12.42
C GLU A 177 -18.41 -32.31 11.95
N GLY A 178 -18.31 -31.33 11.04
CA GLY A 178 -17.01 -30.78 10.65
C GLY A 178 -17.01 -29.99 9.33
N ALA A 179 -15.92 -29.26 9.10
CA ALA A 179 -15.66 -28.62 7.82
C ALA A 179 -15.33 -29.67 6.75
N LYS A 180 -15.70 -29.41 5.50
CA LYS A 180 -15.38 -30.20 4.30
C LYS A 180 -14.38 -29.46 3.42
N TRP A 181 -13.39 -30.17 2.90
CA TRP A 181 -12.48 -29.66 1.88
C TRP A 181 -13.22 -29.60 0.54
N THR A 182 -13.72 -28.41 0.21
CA THR A 182 -14.52 -28.16 -1.00
C THR A 182 -13.61 -27.86 -2.19
N VAL A 183 -14.21 -27.81 -3.39
CA VAL A 183 -13.53 -27.29 -4.60
C VAL A 183 -13.07 -25.83 -4.39
N GLY A 184 -13.81 -25.04 -3.61
CA GLY A 184 -13.41 -23.69 -3.25
C GLY A 184 -12.15 -23.65 -2.40
N CYS A 185 -12.05 -24.52 -1.39
CA CYS A 185 -10.82 -24.69 -0.59
C CYS A 185 -9.65 -25.13 -1.47
N MET A 186 -9.83 -26.14 -2.33
CA MET A 186 -8.79 -26.61 -3.25
C MET A 186 -8.28 -25.49 -4.16
N HIS A 187 -9.19 -24.69 -4.73
CA HIS A 187 -8.81 -23.58 -5.60
C HIS A 187 -8.00 -22.52 -4.85
N GLN A 188 -8.40 -22.18 -3.63
CA GLN A 188 -7.64 -21.24 -2.80
C GLN A 188 -6.26 -21.78 -2.42
N TRP A 189 -6.17 -23.08 -2.13
CA TRP A 189 -4.89 -23.73 -1.84
C TRP A 189 -3.97 -23.78 -3.07
N SER A 190 -4.51 -24.05 -4.26
CA SER A 190 -3.76 -23.98 -5.53
C SER A 190 -3.20 -22.58 -5.81
N LEU A 191 -3.99 -21.53 -5.54
CA LEU A 191 -3.52 -20.15 -5.65
C LEU A 191 -2.39 -19.85 -4.66
N LEU A 192 -2.51 -20.35 -3.44
CA LEU A 192 -1.48 -20.23 -2.41
C LEU A 192 -0.19 -20.96 -2.83
N GLN A 193 -0.29 -22.18 -3.33
CA GLN A 193 0.85 -22.95 -3.85
C GLN A 193 1.58 -22.18 -4.94
N ARG A 194 0.85 -21.57 -5.88
CA ARG A 194 1.42 -20.69 -6.91
C ARG A 194 2.15 -19.48 -6.32
N LEU A 195 1.56 -18.82 -5.32
CA LEU A 195 2.16 -17.63 -4.70
C LEU A 195 3.43 -17.94 -3.89
N LEU A 196 3.54 -19.17 -3.38
CA LEU A 196 4.71 -19.70 -2.69
C LEU A 196 5.67 -20.48 -3.60
N VAL A 197 5.39 -20.54 -4.90
CA VAL A 197 6.22 -21.24 -5.90
C VAL A 197 6.45 -22.72 -5.53
N CYS A 198 5.41 -23.38 -5.01
CA CYS A 198 5.45 -24.81 -4.76
C CYS A 198 5.58 -25.60 -6.08
N GLU A 199 6.17 -26.81 -6.03
CA GLU A 199 6.32 -27.66 -7.22
C GLU A 199 4.96 -28.09 -7.83
N CYS A 200 3.94 -28.24 -6.98
CA CYS A 200 2.57 -28.63 -7.36
C CYS A 200 1.58 -27.50 -7.08
N GLU A 201 0.72 -27.18 -8.06
CA GLU A 201 -0.34 -26.15 -7.97
C GLU A 201 -1.74 -26.75 -8.18
N ASP A 202 -2.03 -27.90 -7.60
CA ASP A 202 -3.24 -28.69 -7.85
C ASP A 202 -4.32 -28.55 -6.76
N GLY A 203 -4.02 -27.85 -5.67
CA GLY A 203 -4.93 -27.69 -4.53
C GLY A 203 -4.94 -28.87 -3.57
N VAL A 204 -4.04 -29.85 -3.76
CA VAL A 204 -3.76 -30.93 -2.82
C VAL A 204 -2.90 -30.37 -1.69
N VAL A 205 -3.24 -30.69 -0.44
CA VAL A 205 -2.38 -30.33 0.69
C VAL A 205 -1.40 -31.47 0.92
N ASP A 206 -0.11 -31.17 0.75
CA ASP A 206 1.00 -32.06 1.00
C ASP A 206 1.89 -31.52 2.14
N ALA A 207 2.91 -32.31 2.51
CA ALA A 207 3.82 -31.95 3.60
C ALA A 207 4.61 -30.67 3.30
N GLU A 208 5.01 -30.45 2.04
CA GLU A 208 5.88 -29.35 1.64
C GLU A 208 5.13 -28.02 1.63
N SER A 209 4.02 -27.95 0.91
CA SER A 209 3.17 -26.75 0.86
C SER A 209 2.66 -26.37 2.25
N LEU A 210 2.34 -27.36 3.10
CA LEU A 210 1.92 -27.08 4.47
C LEU A 210 3.07 -26.58 5.36
N LYS A 211 4.30 -27.11 5.20
CA LYS A 211 5.48 -26.62 5.93
C LYS A 211 5.81 -25.18 5.56
N LEU A 212 5.79 -24.84 4.27
CA LEU A 212 5.98 -23.47 3.80
C LEU A 212 4.91 -22.55 4.40
N MET A 213 3.65 -22.97 4.42
CA MET A 213 2.55 -22.19 4.99
C MET A 213 2.63 -21.99 6.50
N MET A 214 3.23 -22.93 7.22
CA MET A 214 3.45 -22.83 8.66
C MET A 214 4.74 -22.08 9.00
N ASP A 215 5.61 -21.80 8.02
CA ASP A 215 6.76 -20.93 8.23
C ASP A 215 6.31 -19.47 8.33
N ARG A 216 6.80 -18.81 9.37
CA ARG A 216 6.40 -17.43 9.69
C ARG A 216 6.81 -16.43 8.62
N ARG A 217 7.99 -16.60 8.03
CA ARG A 217 8.52 -15.66 7.03
C ARG A 217 7.72 -15.79 5.74
N GLU A 218 7.57 -17.02 5.28
CA GLU A 218 6.79 -17.34 4.08
C GLU A 218 5.33 -16.89 4.22
N PHE A 219 4.72 -17.12 5.38
CA PHE A 219 3.35 -16.68 5.63
C PHE A 219 3.19 -15.14 5.55
N SER A 220 4.18 -14.39 6.03
CA SER A 220 4.19 -12.92 5.96
C SER A 220 4.35 -12.42 4.53
N VAL A 221 5.18 -13.10 3.72
CA VAL A 221 5.31 -12.85 2.27
C VAL A 221 4.00 -13.14 1.56
N LEU A 222 3.39 -14.29 1.81
CA LEU A 222 2.12 -14.69 1.23
C LEU A 222 1.00 -13.68 1.54
N LYS A 223 0.85 -13.27 2.81
CA LYS A 223 -0.19 -12.31 3.22
C LYS A 223 -0.07 -10.99 2.44
N ARG A 224 1.16 -10.53 2.19
CA ARG A 224 1.42 -9.35 1.34
C ARG A 224 0.98 -9.61 -0.11
N LYS A 225 1.41 -10.73 -0.71
CA LYS A 225 1.03 -11.11 -2.09
C LYS A 225 -0.48 -11.23 -2.28
N VAL A 226 -1.20 -11.83 -1.31
CA VAL A 226 -2.66 -11.98 -1.33
C VAL A 226 -3.36 -10.63 -1.22
N SER A 227 -2.88 -9.72 -0.37
CA SER A 227 -3.45 -8.37 -0.24
C SER A 227 -3.36 -7.61 -1.57
N LEU A 228 -2.20 -7.64 -2.23
CA LEU A 228 -2.00 -6.96 -3.51
C LEU A 228 -2.90 -7.53 -4.61
N THR A 229 -3.02 -8.85 -4.67
CA THR A 229 -3.87 -9.52 -5.67
C THR A 229 -5.34 -9.11 -5.51
N LYS A 230 -5.82 -8.93 -4.28
CA LYS A 230 -7.18 -8.44 -4.02
C LYS A 230 -7.38 -7.01 -4.52
N ASP A 231 -6.40 -6.15 -4.32
CA ASP A 231 -6.49 -4.74 -4.72
C ASP A 231 -6.52 -4.59 -6.25
N VAL A 232 -5.77 -5.43 -6.97
CA VAL A 232 -5.82 -5.50 -8.44
C VAL A 232 -7.22 -5.95 -8.91
N HIS A 233 -7.78 -7.00 -8.31
CA HIS A 233 -9.07 -7.53 -8.76
C HIS A 233 -10.22 -6.55 -8.48
N LEU A 234 -10.21 -5.88 -7.31
CA LEU A 234 -11.21 -4.87 -6.98
C LEU A 234 -11.25 -3.72 -8.01
N ARG A 235 -10.11 -3.33 -8.57
CA ARG A 235 -10.02 -2.29 -9.60
C ARG A 235 -10.59 -2.73 -10.94
N SER A 236 -10.27 -3.95 -11.38
CA SER A 236 -10.82 -4.49 -12.63
C SER A 236 -12.34 -4.54 -12.63
N THR A 237 -12.96 -4.73 -11.47
CA THR A 237 -14.42 -4.77 -11.35
C THR A 237 -15.07 -3.39 -11.27
N THR A 238 -14.40 -2.38 -10.68
CA THR A 238 -14.98 -1.03 -10.56
C THR A 238 -14.91 -0.23 -11.85
N ASP A 239 -13.91 -0.49 -12.69
CA ASP A 239 -13.73 0.26 -13.95
C ASP A 239 -14.69 -0.23 -15.05
N ASP A 240 -15.14 -1.49 -14.99
CA ASP A 240 -16.10 -2.05 -15.97
C ASP A 240 -17.57 -1.65 -15.65
N ASP A 241 -17.93 -1.57 -14.36
CA ASP A 241 -19.27 -1.14 -13.95
C ASP A 241 -19.50 0.37 -14.13
N THR A 242 -18.46 1.20 -13.99
CA THR A 242 -18.58 2.66 -14.24
C THR A 242 -18.71 3.00 -15.73
N LEU A 243 -18.18 2.16 -16.63
CA LEU A 243 -18.38 2.34 -18.08
C LEU A 243 -19.84 2.04 -18.50
N GLN A 244 -20.51 1.05 -17.90
CA GLN A 244 -21.93 0.78 -18.19
C GLN A 244 -22.89 1.88 -17.68
N GLU A 245 -22.59 2.51 -16.54
CA GLU A 245 -23.40 3.63 -16.04
C GLU A 245 -23.17 4.94 -16.84
N SER A 246 -21.96 5.13 -17.39
CA SER A 246 -21.67 6.29 -18.24
C SER A 246 -22.26 6.19 -19.65
N GLU A 247 -22.35 4.99 -20.24
CA GLU A 247 -23.03 4.77 -21.53
C GLU A 247 -24.55 4.94 -21.44
N THR A 248 -25.16 4.60 -20.30
CA THR A 248 -26.60 4.79 -20.08
C THR A 248 -26.98 6.25 -19.85
N MET A 249 -26.10 7.07 -19.23
CA MET A 249 -26.32 8.52 -19.12
C MET A 249 -25.99 9.31 -20.40
N ALA A 250 -25.10 8.82 -21.26
CA ALA A 250 -24.76 9.50 -22.52
C ALA A 250 -25.86 9.39 -23.59
N GLN A 251 -26.72 8.37 -23.53
CA GLN A 251 -27.85 8.24 -24.47
C GLN A 251 -29.05 9.14 -24.15
N GLU A 252 -29.15 9.69 -22.93
CA GLU A 252 -30.29 10.52 -22.53
C GLU A 252 -30.11 12.04 -22.78
N ASN A 253 -28.92 12.49 -23.20
CA ASN A 253 -28.61 13.92 -23.40
C ASN A 253 -28.41 14.35 -24.87
N THR A 254 -28.80 13.54 -25.85
CA THR A 254 -28.63 13.87 -27.30
C THR A 254 -29.89 14.44 -27.97
N GLU A 255 -30.70 15.20 -27.24
CA GLU A 255 -31.69 16.12 -27.85
C GLU A 255 -31.76 17.40 -27.01
N ILE A 256 -31.04 18.44 -27.43
CA ILE A 256 -31.44 19.87 -27.41
C ILE A 256 -30.21 20.73 -27.76
N GLY A 257 -30.34 21.55 -28.80
CA GLY A 257 -29.80 22.91 -28.77
C GLY A 257 -28.52 23.20 -29.55
N SER A 258 -28.69 23.49 -30.84
CA SER A 258 -27.74 24.19 -31.69
C SER A 258 -27.63 25.70 -31.37
N ARG A 259 -26.41 26.23 -31.17
CA ARG A 259 -25.92 27.55 -31.68
C ARG A 259 -24.53 27.97 -31.13
N ASP A 260 -23.61 28.23 -32.06
CA ASP A 260 -22.37 29.04 -31.95
C ASP A 260 -22.66 30.56 -31.78
N PRO A 261 -21.67 31.50 -31.56
CA PRO A 261 -20.21 31.39 -31.67
C PRO A 261 -19.34 32.08 -30.57
N ALA A 262 -18.02 31.88 -30.71
CA ALA A 262 -16.87 32.40 -29.94
C ALA A 262 -16.78 33.94 -29.71
N PRO A 263 -15.83 34.38 -28.84
CA PRO A 263 -14.61 34.96 -29.41
C PRO A 263 -13.29 34.59 -28.71
N ALA A 264 -12.22 34.88 -29.45
CA ALA A 264 -10.81 34.60 -29.21
C ALA A 264 -10.18 35.35 -28.02
N GLY A 265 -9.18 34.71 -27.39
CA GLY A 265 -8.23 35.32 -26.46
C GLY A 265 -6.98 34.45 -26.36
N ALA A 266 -5.85 34.99 -26.82
CA ALA A 266 -4.55 34.35 -26.87
C ALA A 266 -3.81 34.39 -25.51
N GLY A 267 -3.02 33.36 -25.21
CA GLY A 267 -1.89 33.48 -24.27
C GLY A 267 -1.48 32.20 -23.54
N GLY A 268 -0.40 31.55 -24.00
CA GLY A 268 0.47 30.69 -23.19
C GLY A 268 0.53 29.21 -23.62
N PRO A 269 1.71 28.68 -24.01
CA PRO A 269 1.89 27.24 -24.21
C PRO A 269 2.05 26.58 -22.83
N ARG A 270 0.95 26.15 -22.23
CA ARG A 270 1.01 25.12 -21.18
C ARG A 270 0.84 23.78 -21.88
N GLY A 271 1.88 22.95 -21.80
CA GLY A 271 1.85 21.57 -22.23
C GLY A 271 0.66 20.89 -21.56
N ARG A 272 -0.33 20.54 -22.38
CA ARG A 272 -1.53 19.84 -21.96
C ARG A 272 -1.19 18.37 -22.15
N THR A 273 -0.75 17.70 -21.09
CA THR A 273 -0.62 16.24 -21.08
C THR A 273 -2.01 15.60 -21.16
N SER A 274 -2.05 14.41 -21.71
CA SER A 274 -3.17 13.82 -22.44
C SER A 274 -3.98 12.83 -21.61
N SER A 275 -4.71 13.31 -20.62
CA SER A 275 -5.99 12.77 -20.13
C SER A 275 -6.41 13.65 -18.96
N GLY A 276 -7.69 14.02 -18.86
CA GLY A 276 -8.18 14.88 -17.77
C GLY A 276 -8.26 14.18 -16.42
N GLU A 277 -7.50 13.10 -16.22
CA GLU A 277 -7.53 12.27 -15.03
C GLU A 277 -6.61 12.86 -13.98
N ARG A 278 -7.15 13.06 -12.79
CA ARG A 278 -6.41 13.56 -11.64
C ARG A 278 -5.39 12.52 -11.21
N LYS A 279 -4.13 12.93 -11.07
CA LYS A 279 -3.06 12.08 -10.54
C LYS A 279 -3.35 11.67 -9.09
N PRO A 280 -3.05 10.41 -8.70
CA PRO A 280 -3.33 9.92 -7.36
C PRO A 280 -2.47 10.64 -6.32
N SER A 281 -3.03 11.05 -5.19
CA SER A 281 -2.29 11.60 -4.06
C SER A 281 -1.34 10.57 -3.42
N LEU A 282 -0.33 11.04 -2.66
CA LEU A 282 0.57 10.14 -1.91
C LEU A 282 -0.18 9.17 -1.01
N LYS A 283 -1.30 9.58 -0.43
CA LYS A 283 -2.14 8.70 0.38
C LYS A 283 -2.79 7.62 -0.47
N GLU A 284 -3.33 7.98 -1.62
CA GLU A 284 -3.92 7.01 -2.55
C GLU A 284 -2.86 6.04 -3.08
N LEU A 285 -1.61 6.49 -3.30
CA LEU A 285 -0.47 5.63 -3.64
C LEU A 285 -0.08 4.70 -2.47
N SER A 286 -0.09 5.21 -1.24
CA SER A 286 0.20 4.44 -0.02
C SER A 286 -0.80 3.32 0.17
N ASP A 287 -2.09 3.62 0.07
CA ASP A 287 -3.16 2.65 0.16
C ASP A 287 -3.11 1.67 -1.04
N ARG A 288 -2.72 2.16 -2.22
CA ARG A 288 -2.67 1.38 -3.47
C ARG A 288 -1.58 0.32 -3.51
N TYR A 289 -0.38 0.66 -3.07
CA TYR A 289 0.79 -0.23 -3.14
C TYR A 289 1.17 -0.78 -1.76
N ASN A 290 0.37 -0.48 -0.73
CA ASN A 290 0.65 -0.82 0.67
C ASN A 290 2.05 -0.36 1.14
N ILE A 291 2.51 0.77 0.60
CA ILE A 291 3.78 1.38 0.99
C ILE A 291 3.48 2.38 2.11
N ASN A 292 4.27 2.35 3.18
CA ASN A 292 4.13 3.31 4.29
C ASN A 292 4.18 4.76 3.77
N ILE A 293 3.24 5.61 4.17
CA ILE A 293 3.15 7.01 3.71
C ILE A 293 4.42 7.82 3.97
N ILE A 294 5.15 7.55 5.05
CA ILE A 294 6.43 8.20 5.38
C ILE A 294 7.51 7.77 4.37
N ARG A 295 7.51 6.49 3.97
CA ARG A 295 8.40 5.96 2.94
C ARG A 295 8.10 6.60 1.58
N LEU A 296 6.82 6.78 1.24
CA LEU A 296 6.41 7.48 0.03
C LEU A 296 6.81 8.95 0.00
N ALA A 297 6.65 9.67 1.12
CA ALA A 297 7.11 11.05 1.23
C ALA A 297 8.63 11.15 1.04
N TRP A 298 9.39 10.23 1.62
CA TRP A 298 10.84 10.15 1.40
C TRP A 298 11.19 9.83 -0.05
N LEU A 299 10.49 8.87 -0.69
CA LEU A 299 10.68 8.54 -2.11
C LEU A 299 10.39 9.74 -3.01
N SER A 300 9.34 10.52 -2.69
CA SER A 300 9.00 11.75 -3.41
C SER A 300 10.10 12.81 -3.28
N GLU A 301 10.68 12.96 -2.09
CA GLU A 301 11.83 13.85 -1.89
C GLU A 301 13.05 13.38 -2.71
N GLN A 302 13.38 12.08 -2.69
CA GLN A 302 14.48 11.54 -3.49
C GLN A 302 14.24 11.73 -4.99
N PHE A 303 13.05 11.40 -5.47
CA PHE A 303 12.64 11.63 -6.86
C PHE A 303 12.78 13.10 -7.24
N GLY A 304 12.36 14.01 -6.35
CA GLY A 304 12.51 15.46 -6.50
C GLY A 304 13.95 15.91 -6.68
N THR A 305 14.91 15.31 -5.97
CA THR A 305 16.34 15.69 -6.09
C THR A 305 16.95 15.40 -7.46
N LEU A 306 16.33 14.50 -8.24
CA LEU A 306 16.78 14.12 -9.58
C LEU A 306 16.19 15.01 -10.67
N LEU A 307 15.15 15.77 -10.35
CA LEU A 307 14.56 16.73 -11.27
C LEU A 307 15.49 17.93 -11.43
N PRO A 308 15.54 18.57 -12.62
CA PRO A 308 16.37 19.74 -12.86
C PRO A 308 16.12 20.89 -11.87
N ASP A 309 14.88 21.02 -11.41
CA ASP A 309 14.45 22.07 -10.47
C ASP A 309 14.55 21.64 -9.00
N GLY A 310 14.92 20.38 -8.73
CA GLY A 310 15.13 19.83 -7.38
C GLY A 310 13.86 19.67 -6.54
N HIS A 311 12.67 19.75 -7.15
CA HIS A 311 11.39 19.63 -6.47
C HIS A 311 10.31 19.10 -7.42
N ASP A 312 9.51 18.16 -6.95
CA ASP A 312 8.29 17.68 -7.62
C ASP A 312 7.05 18.20 -6.88
N ASP A 313 6.09 18.79 -7.59
CA ASP A 313 4.84 19.32 -6.99
C ASP A 313 3.70 18.33 -7.21
N TYR A 314 4.03 17.04 -7.10
CA TYR A 314 3.11 15.93 -7.26
C TYR A 314 2.08 15.91 -6.12
N PRO A 315 0.77 15.72 -6.40
CA PRO A 315 0.16 15.33 -7.68
C PRO A 315 -0.32 16.51 -8.56
N ASP A 316 -0.15 17.76 -8.12
CA ASP A 316 -0.77 18.93 -8.75
C ASP A 316 -0.06 19.36 -10.05
N ASN A 317 1.27 19.26 -10.07
CA ASN A 317 2.09 19.50 -11.24
C ASN A 317 3.21 18.46 -11.31
N PRO A 318 2.87 17.21 -11.69
CA PRO A 318 3.84 16.12 -11.77
C PRO A 318 4.94 16.47 -12.76
N GLN A 319 6.17 16.25 -12.34
CA GLN A 319 7.31 16.25 -13.26
C GLN A 319 7.70 14.81 -13.61
N SER A 320 8.33 14.64 -14.77
CA SER A 320 8.81 13.34 -15.22
C SER A 320 10.32 13.30 -15.35
N LEU A 321 10.90 12.16 -15.01
CA LEU A 321 12.32 11.87 -15.21
C LEU A 321 12.54 11.21 -16.57
N SER A 322 13.56 11.65 -17.29
CA SER A 322 14.01 10.94 -18.49
C SER A 322 14.51 9.53 -18.13
N LYS A 323 14.37 8.57 -19.06
CA LYS A 323 14.91 7.21 -18.91
C LYS A 323 16.34 7.14 -18.39
N SER A 324 17.24 8.02 -18.87
CA SER A 324 18.63 8.06 -18.41
C SER A 324 18.78 8.49 -16.95
N ALA A 325 17.91 9.38 -16.45
CA ALA A 325 17.92 9.80 -15.05
C ALA A 325 17.41 8.67 -14.15
N VAL A 326 16.35 7.97 -14.58
CA VAL A 326 15.83 6.79 -13.87
C VAL A 326 16.85 5.66 -13.85
N ARG A 327 17.61 5.44 -14.94
CA ARG A 327 18.71 4.46 -14.95
C ARG A 327 19.75 4.78 -13.87
N GLY A 328 20.14 6.05 -13.74
CA GLY A 328 21.07 6.47 -12.69
C GLY A 328 20.55 6.20 -11.28
N LEU A 329 19.25 6.42 -11.05
CA LEU A 329 18.60 6.09 -9.77
C LEU A 329 18.55 4.59 -9.53
N ALA A 330 18.24 3.79 -10.56
CA ALA A 330 18.22 2.35 -10.48
C ALA A 330 19.58 1.78 -10.08
N GLU A 331 20.67 2.31 -10.64
CA GLU A 331 22.04 1.93 -10.30
C GLU A 331 22.42 2.34 -8.86
N GLU A 332 21.84 3.42 -8.32
CA GLU A 332 22.08 3.86 -6.94
C GLU A 332 21.31 3.01 -5.93
N LEU A 333 20.04 2.67 -6.22
CA LEU A 333 19.19 1.85 -5.35
C LEU A 333 19.50 0.36 -5.45
N CYS A 334 19.82 -0.13 -6.65
CA CYS A 334 20.11 -1.52 -6.95
C CYS A 334 21.37 -1.61 -7.84
N PRO A 335 22.58 -1.59 -7.26
CA PRO A 335 23.84 -1.58 -8.02
C PRO A 335 24.07 -2.80 -8.92
N GLU A 336 23.29 -3.87 -8.74
CA GLU A 336 23.43 -5.14 -9.45
C GLU A 336 22.49 -5.26 -10.66
N ILE A 337 21.61 -4.28 -10.92
CA ILE A 337 20.64 -4.33 -12.01
C ILE A 337 21.31 -4.28 -13.39
N THR A 338 21.13 -5.36 -14.16
CA THR A 338 21.65 -5.45 -15.53
C THR A 338 20.92 -4.48 -16.47
N ASP A 339 21.53 -4.19 -17.62
CA ASP A 339 20.89 -3.36 -18.64
C ASP A 339 19.62 -4.04 -19.17
N GLU A 340 19.67 -5.36 -19.39
CA GLU A 340 18.53 -6.14 -19.86
C GLU A 340 17.36 -6.17 -18.85
N GLU A 341 17.63 -6.34 -17.56
CA GLU A 341 16.60 -6.29 -16.51
C GLU A 341 15.97 -4.91 -16.40
N PHE A 342 16.77 -3.85 -16.49
CA PHE A 342 16.25 -2.49 -16.47
C PHE A 342 15.40 -2.18 -17.70
N GLU A 343 15.81 -2.60 -18.89
CA GLU A 343 15.02 -2.41 -20.10
C GLU A 343 13.68 -3.16 -20.01
N ALA A 344 13.70 -4.40 -19.52
CA ALA A 344 12.47 -5.18 -19.30
C ALA A 344 11.54 -4.51 -18.29
N LYS A 345 12.08 -4.00 -17.17
CA LYS A 345 11.31 -3.24 -16.17
C LYS A 345 10.79 -1.93 -16.74
N TRP A 346 11.62 -1.19 -17.48
CA TRP A 346 11.25 0.08 -18.12
C TRP A 346 10.04 -0.09 -19.06
N GLU A 347 10.02 -1.15 -19.88
CA GLU A 347 8.90 -1.40 -20.80
C GLU A 347 7.56 -1.64 -20.10
N ILE A 348 7.58 -2.13 -18.86
CA ILE A 348 6.38 -2.35 -18.04
C ILE A 348 5.87 -1.03 -17.46
N ILE A 349 6.79 -0.19 -16.99
CA ILE A 349 6.47 1.00 -16.20
C ILE A 349 6.12 2.20 -17.11
N ASP A 350 6.85 2.37 -18.23
CA ASP A 350 6.58 3.37 -19.27
C ASP A 350 5.44 2.88 -20.18
N ALA A 351 4.30 2.54 -19.57
CA ALA A 351 3.16 1.91 -20.23
C ALA A 351 2.54 2.82 -21.30
N ASP A 352 2.60 4.14 -21.07
CA ASP A 352 2.15 5.16 -22.03
C ASP A 352 3.18 5.43 -23.13
N ARG A 353 4.40 4.88 -23.00
CA ARG A 353 5.54 5.05 -23.90
C ARG A 353 5.90 6.52 -24.11
N SER A 354 5.73 7.34 -23.07
CA SER A 354 6.16 8.73 -23.08
C SER A 354 7.68 8.85 -23.15
N GLY A 355 8.42 7.81 -22.76
CA GLY A 355 9.87 7.83 -22.64
C GLY A 355 10.34 8.61 -21.41
N SER A 356 9.42 8.91 -20.51
CA SER A 356 9.66 9.57 -19.23
C SER A 356 8.85 8.89 -18.14
N LEU A 357 9.29 9.05 -16.89
CA LEU A 357 8.67 8.38 -15.76
C LEU A 357 8.15 9.43 -14.78
N GLU A 358 6.86 9.43 -14.49
CA GLU A 358 6.26 10.24 -13.43
C GLU A 358 6.37 9.56 -12.05
N PHE A 359 6.11 10.30 -10.98
CA PHE A 359 6.32 9.77 -9.62
C PHE A 359 5.41 8.58 -9.28
N ASP A 360 4.16 8.55 -9.73
CA ASP A 360 3.25 7.42 -9.53
C ASP A 360 3.75 6.14 -10.20
N GLU A 361 4.28 6.26 -11.42
CA GLU A 361 4.87 5.15 -12.17
C GLU A 361 6.18 4.67 -11.51
N PHE A 362 7.00 5.58 -10.98
CA PHE A 362 8.19 5.25 -10.19
C PHE A 362 7.83 4.48 -8.90
N VAL A 363 6.76 4.87 -8.23
CA VAL A 363 6.27 4.15 -7.05
C VAL A 363 5.78 2.75 -7.41
N GLU A 364 5.08 2.61 -8.53
CA GLU A 364 4.67 1.31 -9.05
C GLU A 364 5.87 0.40 -9.34
N TRP A 365 6.92 0.97 -9.95
CA TRP A 365 8.16 0.25 -10.17
C TRP A 365 8.80 -0.26 -8.88
N MET A 366 8.96 0.62 -7.88
CA MET A 366 9.54 0.25 -6.59
C MET A 366 8.70 -0.82 -5.88
N ALA A 367 7.37 -0.75 -6.01
CA ALA A 367 6.50 -1.78 -5.49
C ALA A 367 6.80 -3.11 -6.17
N LEU A 368 6.87 -3.17 -7.50
CA LEU A 368 7.17 -4.39 -8.25
C LEU A 368 8.56 -4.97 -7.91
N ASP A 369 9.56 -4.12 -7.66
CA ASP A 369 10.94 -4.55 -7.36
C ASP A 369 11.10 -5.15 -5.96
N GLU A 370 10.42 -4.63 -4.94
CA GLU A 370 10.39 -5.26 -3.60
C GLU A 370 9.76 -6.66 -3.63
N PHE A 371 9.03 -7.02 -4.68
CA PHE A 371 8.46 -8.36 -4.88
C PHE A 371 9.35 -9.32 -5.69
N ASP A 372 10.42 -8.82 -6.32
CA ASP A 372 11.39 -9.60 -7.11
C ASP A 372 12.68 -9.91 -6.33
N ILE A 373 12.73 -9.63 -5.02
CA ILE A 373 13.76 -10.19 -4.13
C ILE A 373 13.45 -11.68 -3.94
N ASP A 374 13.69 -12.44 -5.01
CA ASP A 374 13.66 -13.88 -5.11
C ASP A 374 14.76 -14.43 -4.17
N ASP A 375 14.36 -14.96 -3.02
CA ASP A 375 14.60 -16.30 -2.43
C ASP A 375 15.98 -16.99 -2.58
N GLY A 376 16.95 -16.39 -3.27
CA GLY A 376 18.33 -16.81 -3.39
C GLY A 376 19.23 -16.20 -2.32
N GLU A 377 19.09 -16.64 -1.08
CA GLU A 377 20.13 -16.58 -0.04
C GLU A 377 20.87 -15.22 0.10
N TYR A 378 20.14 -14.09 0.13
CA TYR A 378 20.77 -12.78 0.39
C TYR A 378 20.97 -12.56 1.89
N GLN A 379 22.23 -12.61 2.36
CA GLN A 379 22.59 -12.13 3.70
C GLN A 379 22.54 -10.59 3.71
N PRO A 380 21.78 -9.94 4.60
CA PRO A 380 21.73 -8.49 4.63
C PRO A 380 23.04 -7.94 5.22
N THR A 381 23.96 -7.52 4.35
CA THR A 381 24.99 -6.55 4.73
C THR A 381 24.51 -5.14 4.42
N ILE A 382 23.52 -4.66 5.17
CA ILE A 382 23.30 -3.23 5.32
C ILE A 382 23.87 -2.82 6.67
N GLY A 383 25.16 -2.48 6.63
CA GLY A 383 25.77 -1.65 7.67
C GLY A 383 25.25 -0.23 7.51
N PHE A 384 24.46 0.21 8.49
CA PHE A 384 24.13 1.63 8.66
C PHE A 384 25.42 2.45 8.75
N LEU A 385 25.58 3.42 7.85
CA LEU A 385 26.35 4.63 8.08
C LEU A 385 25.42 5.73 8.57
#